data_AF-A0A961KX08-F1
#
_entry.id   AF-A0A961KX08-F1
#
_cell.length_a   1.000
_cell.length_b   1.000
_cell.length_c   1.000
_cell.angle_alpha   90.00
_cell.angle_beta   90.00
_cell.angle_gamma   90.00
#
_symmetry.space_group_name_H-M   'P 1'
#
loop_
_entity.id
_entity.type
_entity.pdbx_description
1 polymer ?
#
loop_
_entity_poly.entity_id
_entity_poly.type
_entity_poly.pdbx_seq_one_letter_code
_entity_poly.pdbx_strand_id
1 'polypeptide(L)'
;MADETETGEGAEHAAGAAHEAGAAATDGHVAETLGEVNLEHAEVGMPQLDFGVFPNLIFWLIISIVILFMVLNRVALPRIRSVLSERNDAISNDLEQAALLKRRSEEAEASYNAALARARDEAHRIAADTKAQINKDLASLMAKADAEIAAKSAESEARIREIRDSAARSVEEVARATTADIVAAFLPGTADAEAVDQAIARRLKG
;
A
#
# COMPACT_ATOMS: atom_id res chain seq x y z
N MET A 1 32.14 -17.44 22.92
CA MET A 1 31.39 -18.68 22.70
C MET A 1 31.88 -19.32 21.41
N ALA A 2 32.41 -20.55 21.36
CA ALA A 2 32.61 -21.53 22.43
C ALA A 2 31.33 -21.86 23.23
N ASP A 3 30.61 -22.88 22.78
CA ASP A 3 29.96 -23.81 23.71
C ASP A 3 30.02 -25.20 23.05
N GLU A 4 30.53 -26.17 23.81
CA GLU A 4 30.56 -27.59 23.44
C GLU A 4 29.64 -28.30 24.43
N THR A 5 28.85 -29.28 23.99
CA THR A 5 28.34 -30.29 24.92
C THR A 5 28.03 -31.58 24.17
N GLU A 6 28.43 -32.69 24.78
CA GLU A 6 28.38 -34.03 24.20
C GLU A 6 27.02 -34.69 24.43
N THR A 7 26.67 -35.64 23.56
CA THR A 7 26.15 -37.00 23.89
C THR A 7 25.84 -37.75 22.59
N GLY A 8 26.08 -39.04 22.45
CA GLY A 8 26.74 -39.99 23.35
C GLY A 8 26.40 -41.43 22.92
N GLU A 9 27.39 -42.32 22.90
CA GLU A 9 27.28 -43.75 22.53
C GLU A 9 26.81 -44.04 21.08
N GLY A 10 27.11 -45.18 20.46
CA GLY A 10 27.88 -46.34 20.93
C GLY A 10 27.25 -47.63 20.40
N ALA A 11 27.73 -48.14 19.26
CA ALA A 11 27.10 -49.25 18.54
C ALA A 11 28.11 -50.25 17.96
N GLU A 12 28.80 -50.97 18.84
CA GLU A 12 29.44 -52.26 18.54
C GLU A 12 28.75 -53.39 19.33
N HIS A 13 29.23 -54.64 19.14
CA HIS A 13 28.64 -55.92 19.53
C HIS A 13 27.53 -56.40 18.56
N ALA A 14 27.75 -57.39 17.68
CA ALA A 14 28.39 -58.70 17.83
C ALA A 14 27.64 -59.58 18.86
N ALA A 15 26.81 -60.52 18.43
CA ALA A 15 27.15 -61.84 17.85
C ALA A 15 27.52 -62.90 18.91
N GLY A 16 26.56 -63.80 19.16
CA GLY A 16 26.64 -65.04 19.92
C GLY A 16 25.31 -65.79 19.74
N ALA A 17 25.26 -67.03 19.24
CA ALA A 17 25.72 -68.30 19.83
C ALA A 17 24.65 -68.93 20.76
N ALA A 18 24.29 -70.22 20.65
CA ALA A 18 24.68 -71.27 19.70
C ALA A 18 23.72 -72.50 19.77
N HIS A 19 24.03 -73.55 18.98
CA HIS A 19 23.69 -74.99 19.20
C HIS A 19 22.22 -75.45 19.01
N GLU A 20 21.89 -76.69 18.63
CA GLU A 20 22.59 -77.82 17.94
C GLU A 20 21.47 -78.76 17.34
N ALA A 21 21.60 -79.96 16.77
CA ALA A 21 22.67 -80.97 16.64
C ALA A 21 22.46 -81.88 15.38
N GLY A 22 23.44 -82.75 15.06
CA GLY A 22 23.26 -83.93 14.19
C GLY A 22 23.46 -83.68 12.67
N ALA A 23 24.57 -84.00 11.99
CA ALA A 23 25.55 -85.10 12.02
C ALA A 23 25.19 -86.30 11.10
N ALA A 24 26.17 -86.68 10.26
CA ALA A 24 26.24 -87.88 9.41
C ALA A 24 25.19 -88.02 8.27
N ALA A 25 25.46 -88.75 7.18
CA ALA A 25 26.73 -89.10 6.51
C ALA A 25 26.45 -89.72 5.12
N THR A 26 27.47 -89.70 4.25
CA THR A 26 27.77 -90.68 3.17
C THR A 26 26.75 -90.95 2.05
N ASP A 27 27.34 -91.29 0.90
CA ASP A 27 26.77 -91.98 -0.27
C ASP A 27 25.57 -91.32 -0.99
N GLY A 28 25.47 -91.37 -2.31
CA GLY A 28 26.27 -92.10 -3.28
C GLY A 28 25.33 -92.72 -4.31
N HIS A 29 25.42 -92.32 -5.57
CA HIS A 29 24.54 -92.84 -6.62
C HIS A 29 24.85 -94.31 -6.92
N VAL A 30 24.17 -95.21 -6.21
CA VAL A 30 24.03 -96.61 -6.58
C VAL A 30 22.72 -96.75 -7.36
N ALA A 31 22.80 -97.23 -8.59
CA ALA A 31 21.65 -97.52 -9.43
C ALA A 31 21.61 -99.02 -9.72
N GLU A 32 20.59 -99.71 -9.21
CA GLU A 32 20.08 -100.94 -9.83
C GLU A 32 18.62 -101.22 -9.42
N THR A 33 17.79 -101.51 -10.44
CA THR A 33 16.78 -102.60 -10.58
C THR A 33 16.09 -103.20 -9.32
N LEU A 34 14.82 -103.62 -9.33
CA LEU A 34 13.81 -103.94 -10.38
C LEU A 34 12.47 -103.21 -10.02
N GLY A 35 11.49 -102.99 -10.90
CA GLY A 35 10.57 -103.99 -11.47
C GLY A 35 9.65 -104.61 -10.39
N GLU A 36 8.30 -104.58 -10.46
CA GLU A 36 7.38 -104.09 -11.49
C GLU A 36 5.96 -103.93 -10.87
N VAL A 37 5.25 -102.82 -11.12
CA VAL A 37 3.78 -102.78 -11.00
C VAL A 37 3.19 -101.99 -12.17
N ASN A 38 2.44 -102.70 -13.00
CA ASN A 38 1.84 -102.24 -14.24
C ASN A 38 0.87 -101.05 -14.05
N LEU A 39 1.10 -99.96 -14.79
CA LEU A 39 0.09 -98.96 -15.14
C LEU A 39 0.26 -98.56 -16.60
N GLU A 40 -0.79 -98.76 -17.39
CA GLU A 40 -0.88 -98.31 -18.78
C GLU A 40 -0.87 -96.78 -18.85
N HIS A 41 -0.14 -96.21 -19.82
CA HIS A 41 -0.54 -95.04 -20.64
C HIS A 41 0.43 -94.96 -21.82
N ALA A 42 -0.01 -95.41 -23.00
CA ALA A 42 0.76 -95.32 -24.24
C ALA A 42 0.35 -94.08 -25.05
N GLU A 43 1.32 -93.52 -25.78
CA GLU A 43 1.17 -92.43 -26.77
C GLU A 43 0.47 -91.12 -26.33
N VAL A 44 1.23 -90.18 -25.78
CA VAL A 44 1.25 -88.75 -26.21
C VAL A 44 2.68 -88.22 -26.05
N GLY A 45 3.16 -87.39 -26.98
CA GLY A 45 4.52 -86.84 -26.95
C GLY A 45 4.71 -85.72 -25.92
N MET A 46 5.83 -85.77 -25.17
CA MET A 46 6.27 -84.82 -24.12
C MET A 46 5.16 -84.33 -23.16
N PRO A 47 5.12 -84.79 -21.89
CA PRO A 47 4.01 -84.51 -20.96
C PRO A 47 3.80 -83.01 -20.60
N GLN A 48 4.65 -82.10 -21.07
CA GLN A 48 4.43 -80.65 -21.04
C GLN A 48 3.38 -80.15 -22.05
N LEU A 49 3.03 -80.93 -23.07
CA LEU A 49 2.23 -80.51 -24.24
C LEU A 49 0.97 -81.37 -24.47
N ASP A 50 0.45 -82.02 -23.43
CA ASP A 50 -0.85 -82.69 -23.50
C ASP A 50 -1.98 -81.65 -23.66
N PHE A 51 -2.54 -81.56 -24.87
CA PHE A 51 -3.67 -80.68 -25.16
C PHE A 51 -4.99 -81.11 -24.47
N GLY A 52 -5.07 -82.31 -23.89
CA GLY A 52 -6.23 -82.81 -23.15
C GLY A 52 -6.57 -81.98 -21.91
N VAL A 53 -5.57 -81.44 -21.21
CA VAL A 53 -5.79 -80.59 -20.01
C VAL A 53 -6.06 -79.11 -20.33
N PHE A 54 -5.76 -78.66 -21.55
CA PHE A 54 -5.87 -77.25 -21.95
C PHE A 54 -7.29 -76.67 -21.81
N PRO A 55 -8.40 -77.36 -22.20
CA PRO A 55 -9.75 -76.84 -22.02
C PRO A 55 -10.11 -76.53 -20.57
N ASN A 56 -9.67 -77.36 -19.61
CA ASN A 56 -9.89 -77.14 -18.17
C ASN A 56 -9.08 -75.94 -17.68
N LEU A 57 -7.80 -75.82 -18.08
CA LEU A 57 -6.96 -74.67 -17.74
C LEU A 57 -7.53 -73.37 -18.32
N ILE A 58 -8.03 -73.39 -19.56
CA ILE A 58 -8.66 -72.24 -20.22
C ILE A 58 -9.97 -71.85 -19.52
N PHE A 59 -10.77 -72.82 -19.07
CA PHE A 59 -12.00 -72.57 -18.30
C PHE A 59 -11.71 -71.84 -16.98
N TRP A 60 -10.74 -72.32 -16.19
CA TRP A 60 -10.33 -71.65 -14.95
C TRP A 60 -9.60 -70.31 -15.19
N LEU A 61 -8.87 -70.16 -16.29
CA LEU A 61 -8.27 -68.89 -16.71
C LEU A 61 -9.35 -67.85 -17.07
N ILE A 62 -10.39 -68.24 -17.80
CA ILE A 62 -11.53 -67.35 -18.09
C ILE A 62 -12.27 -66.96 -16.80
N ILE A 63 -12.54 -67.92 -15.91
CA ILE A 63 -13.19 -67.64 -14.61
C ILE A 63 -12.38 -66.66 -13.76
N SER A 64 -11.07 -66.90 -13.61
CA SER A 64 -10.20 -66.03 -12.81
C SER A 64 -10.03 -64.64 -13.42
N ILE A 65 -9.94 -64.52 -14.76
CA ILE A 65 -9.94 -63.23 -15.46
C ILE A 65 -11.27 -62.49 -15.27
N VAL A 66 -12.43 -63.18 -15.36
CA VAL A 66 -13.74 -62.56 -15.14
C VAL A 66 -13.90 -62.07 -13.71
N ILE A 67 -13.49 -62.85 -12.71
CA ILE A 67 -13.50 -62.43 -11.30
C ILE A 67 -12.59 -61.22 -11.08
N LEU A 68 -11.35 -61.27 -11.59
CA LEU A 68 -10.39 -60.16 -11.50
C LEU A 68 -10.92 -58.89 -12.18
N PHE A 69 -11.49 -59.01 -13.38
CA PHE A 69 -12.12 -57.90 -14.09
C PHE A 69 -13.28 -57.32 -13.29
N MET A 70 -14.11 -58.15 -12.67
CA MET A 70 -15.22 -57.68 -11.84
C MET A 70 -14.72 -56.92 -10.60
N VAL A 71 -13.64 -57.37 -9.96
CA VAL A 71 -12.99 -56.64 -8.84
C VAL A 71 -12.39 -55.32 -9.31
N LEU A 72 -11.65 -55.29 -10.42
CA LEU A 72 -11.06 -54.07 -10.96
C LEU A 72 -12.13 -53.03 -11.36
N ASN A 73 -13.19 -53.47 -12.03
CA ASN A 73 -14.31 -52.62 -12.42
C ASN A 73 -15.10 -52.09 -11.20
N ARG A 74 -15.32 -52.94 -10.18
CA ARG A 74 -16.12 -52.60 -8.99
C ARG A 74 -15.36 -51.82 -7.92
N VAL A 75 -14.02 -51.90 -7.87
CA VAL A 75 -13.18 -51.34 -6.79
C VAL A 75 -12.07 -50.40 -7.30
N ALA A 76 -11.28 -50.81 -8.29
CA ALA A 76 -10.12 -50.02 -8.73
C ALA A 76 -10.55 -48.80 -9.57
N LEU A 77 -11.39 -48.99 -10.58
CA LEU A 77 -11.89 -47.89 -11.42
C LEU A 77 -12.63 -46.80 -10.63
N PRO A 78 -13.56 -47.07 -9.70
CA PRO A 78 -14.22 -46.01 -8.94
C PRO A 78 -13.26 -45.24 -8.01
N ARG A 79 -12.25 -45.89 -7.41
CA ARG A 79 -11.23 -45.19 -6.59
C ARG A 79 -10.35 -44.26 -7.44
N ILE A 80 -9.97 -44.67 -8.64
CA ILE A 80 -9.21 -43.80 -9.57
C ILE A 80 -10.08 -42.62 -10.02
N ARG A 81 -11.37 -42.86 -10.29
CA ARG A 81 -12.33 -41.79 -10.65
C ARG A 81 -12.58 -40.81 -9.52
N SER A 82 -12.68 -41.23 -8.27
CA SER A 82 -12.90 -40.31 -7.15
C SER A 82 -11.72 -39.38 -6.94
N VAL A 83 -10.48 -39.89 -6.96
CA VAL A 83 -9.26 -39.07 -6.85
C VAL A 83 -9.10 -38.13 -8.05
N LEU A 84 -9.52 -38.56 -9.25
CA LEU A 84 -9.50 -37.68 -10.42
C LEU A 84 -10.57 -36.57 -10.34
N SER A 85 -11.76 -36.87 -9.80
CA SER A 85 -12.77 -35.83 -9.50
C SER A 85 -12.22 -34.84 -8.49
N GLU A 86 -11.83 -35.31 -7.30
CA GLU A 86 -11.30 -34.49 -6.21
C GLU A 86 -10.18 -33.54 -6.66
N ARG A 87 -9.27 -34.00 -7.53
CA ARG A 87 -8.24 -33.14 -8.13
C ARG A 87 -8.76 -32.14 -9.15
N ASN A 88 -9.71 -32.51 -10.01
CA ASN A 88 -10.33 -31.59 -10.96
C ASN A 88 -11.18 -30.55 -10.22
N ASP A 89 -11.95 -30.97 -9.22
CA ASP A 89 -12.81 -30.14 -8.37
C ASP A 89 -11.95 -29.13 -7.58
N ALA A 90 -10.82 -29.56 -7.02
CA ALA A 90 -9.83 -28.67 -6.41
C ALA A 90 -9.22 -27.67 -7.40
N ILE A 91 -8.78 -28.12 -8.59
CA ILE A 91 -8.22 -27.24 -9.63
C ILE A 91 -9.25 -26.20 -10.10
N SER A 92 -10.52 -26.59 -10.26
CA SER A 92 -11.62 -25.70 -10.62
C SER A 92 -11.89 -24.67 -9.51
N ASN A 93 -11.99 -25.11 -8.26
CA ASN A 93 -12.13 -24.24 -7.10
C ASN A 93 -10.96 -23.25 -6.95
N ASP A 94 -9.73 -23.69 -7.17
CA ASP A 94 -8.54 -22.83 -7.08
C ASP A 94 -8.48 -21.83 -8.24
N LEU A 95 -8.93 -22.21 -9.45
CA LEU A 95 -9.07 -21.31 -10.59
C LEU A 95 -10.17 -20.27 -10.37
N GLU A 96 -11.32 -20.67 -9.83
CA GLU A 96 -12.41 -19.75 -9.46
C GLU A 96 -11.98 -18.78 -8.36
N GLN A 97 -11.30 -19.26 -7.31
CA GLN A 97 -10.70 -18.42 -6.29
C GLN A 97 -9.68 -17.45 -6.88
N ALA A 98 -8.76 -17.91 -7.75
CA ALA A 98 -7.78 -17.05 -8.39
C ALA A 98 -8.43 -15.96 -9.25
N ALA A 99 -9.48 -16.29 -10.02
CA ALA A 99 -10.26 -15.33 -10.80
C ALA A 99 -11.00 -14.32 -9.90
N LEU A 100 -11.56 -14.77 -8.78
CA LEU A 100 -12.27 -13.93 -7.81
C LEU A 100 -11.31 -13.01 -7.04
N LEU A 101 -10.13 -13.49 -6.64
CA LEU A 101 -9.07 -12.68 -6.04
C LEU A 101 -8.54 -11.64 -7.04
N LYS A 102 -8.28 -12.03 -8.29
CA LYS A 102 -7.88 -11.11 -9.35
C LYS A 102 -8.90 -10.00 -9.56
N ARG A 103 -10.19 -10.36 -9.75
CA ARG A 103 -11.26 -9.37 -9.91
C ARG A 103 -11.37 -8.43 -8.70
N ARG A 104 -11.19 -8.94 -7.48
CA ARG A 104 -11.17 -8.10 -6.26
C ARG A 104 -9.97 -7.15 -6.23
N SER A 105 -8.79 -7.55 -6.75
CA SER A 105 -7.65 -6.64 -6.92
C SER A 105 -7.97 -5.55 -7.94
N GLU A 106 -8.48 -5.92 -9.12
CA GLU A 106 -8.85 -4.98 -10.18
C GLU A 106 -9.92 -3.97 -9.72
N GLU A 107 -10.91 -4.43 -8.94
CA GLU A 107 -11.95 -3.58 -8.34
C GLU A 107 -11.41 -2.67 -7.23
N ALA A 108 -10.49 -3.17 -6.38
CA ALA A 108 -9.82 -2.37 -5.36
C ALA A 108 -8.87 -1.32 -5.97
N GLU A 109 -8.12 -1.67 -7.01
CA GLU A 109 -7.26 -0.76 -7.77
C GLU A 109 -8.08 0.32 -8.49
N ALA A 110 -9.20 -0.04 -9.13
CA ALA A 110 -10.11 0.92 -9.74
C ALA A 110 -10.71 1.88 -8.69
N SER A 111 -11.13 1.36 -7.54
CA SER A 111 -11.66 2.16 -6.42
C SER A 111 -10.59 3.09 -5.83
N TYR A 112 -9.37 2.61 -5.61
CA TYR A 112 -8.23 3.38 -5.13
C TYR A 112 -7.86 4.50 -6.10
N ASN A 113 -7.75 4.20 -7.40
CA ASN A 113 -7.43 5.21 -8.42
C ASN A 113 -8.54 6.26 -8.54
N ALA A 114 -9.82 5.86 -8.45
CA ALA A 114 -10.94 6.80 -8.42
C ALA A 114 -10.95 7.68 -7.15
N ALA A 115 -10.59 7.14 -6.00
CA ALA A 115 -10.44 7.90 -4.76
C ALA A 115 -9.27 8.90 -4.84
N LEU A 116 -8.12 8.48 -5.41
CA LEU A 116 -6.95 9.33 -5.63
C LEU A 116 -7.23 10.45 -6.63
N ALA A 117 -8.00 10.19 -7.68
CA ALA A 117 -8.46 11.22 -8.61
C ALA A 117 -9.34 12.26 -7.90
N ARG A 118 -10.41 11.82 -7.22
CA ARG A 118 -11.31 12.71 -6.44
C ARG A 118 -10.56 13.52 -5.39
N ALA A 119 -9.58 12.93 -4.70
CA ALA A 119 -8.76 13.63 -3.72
C ALA A 119 -7.87 14.73 -4.34
N ARG A 120 -7.37 14.52 -5.56
CA ARG A 120 -6.64 15.55 -6.32
C ARG A 120 -7.58 16.65 -6.80
N ASP A 121 -8.73 16.29 -7.37
CA ASP A 121 -9.73 17.26 -7.85
C ASP A 121 -10.24 18.14 -6.71
N GLU A 122 -10.55 17.55 -5.55
CA GLU A 122 -10.97 18.27 -4.36
C GLU A 122 -9.84 19.14 -3.76
N ALA A 123 -8.60 18.67 -3.76
CA ALA A 123 -7.45 19.49 -3.34
C ALA A 123 -7.22 20.68 -4.29
N HIS A 124 -7.41 20.50 -5.61
CA HIS A 124 -7.36 21.58 -6.59
C HIS A 124 -8.52 22.58 -6.40
N ARG A 125 -9.73 22.07 -6.13
CA ARG A 125 -10.91 22.90 -5.82
C ARG A 125 -10.71 23.74 -4.57
N ILE A 126 -10.31 23.11 -3.45
CA ILE A 126 -10.00 23.80 -2.19
C ILE A 126 -8.89 24.84 -2.39
N ALA A 127 -7.84 24.53 -3.16
CA ALA A 127 -6.78 25.48 -3.46
C ALA A 127 -7.22 26.67 -4.32
N ALA A 128 -8.18 26.47 -5.24
CA ALA A 128 -8.78 27.53 -6.04
C ALA A 128 -9.73 28.40 -5.20
N ASP A 129 -10.65 27.79 -4.46
CA ASP A 129 -11.61 28.45 -3.57
C ASP A 129 -10.87 29.28 -2.49
N THR A 130 -9.82 28.72 -1.87
CA THR A 130 -9.00 29.41 -0.87
C THR A 130 -8.29 30.62 -1.46
N LYS A 131 -7.70 30.51 -2.67
CA LYS A 131 -7.10 31.66 -3.37
C LYS A 131 -8.13 32.73 -3.70
N ALA A 132 -9.35 32.36 -4.09
CA ALA A 132 -10.42 33.30 -4.38
C ALA A 132 -10.86 34.08 -3.13
N GLN A 133 -11.00 33.42 -1.98
CA GLN A 133 -11.30 34.11 -0.70
C GLN A 133 -10.12 34.99 -0.25
N ILE A 134 -8.87 34.51 -0.29
CA ILE A 134 -7.69 35.31 0.07
C ILE A 134 -7.60 36.58 -0.78
N ASN A 135 -7.82 36.49 -2.10
CA ASN A 135 -7.80 37.67 -2.98
C ASN A 135 -8.93 38.66 -2.66
N LYS A 136 -10.12 38.17 -2.30
CA LYS A 136 -11.27 38.99 -1.91
C LYS A 136 -11.05 39.69 -0.56
N ASP A 137 -10.53 38.97 0.43
CA ASP A 137 -10.23 39.52 1.75
C ASP A 137 -9.07 40.51 1.69
N LEU A 138 -8.02 40.22 0.90
CA LEU A 138 -6.94 41.15 0.61
C LEU A 138 -7.45 42.43 -0.05
N ALA A 139 -8.33 42.33 -1.05
CA ALA A 139 -8.94 43.51 -1.67
C ALA A 139 -9.80 44.32 -0.67
N SER A 140 -10.53 43.66 0.24
CA SER A 140 -11.27 44.35 1.30
C SER A 140 -10.36 44.99 2.35
N LEU A 141 -9.19 44.42 2.64
CA LEU A 141 -8.21 44.97 3.59
C LEU A 141 -7.45 46.14 2.99
N MET A 142 -7.06 46.05 1.71
CA MET A 142 -6.49 47.16 0.95
C MET A 142 -7.46 48.35 0.90
N ALA A 143 -8.71 48.15 0.49
CA ALA A 143 -9.70 49.23 0.43
C ALA A 143 -9.99 49.89 1.80
N LYS A 144 -9.85 49.16 2.91
CA LYS A 144 -9.93 49.73 4.27
C LYS A 144 -8.68 50.54 4.62
N ALA A 145 -7.50 49.97 4.38
CA ALA A 145 -6.22 50.65 4.62
C ALA A 145 -6.11 51.95 3.80
N ASP A 146 -6.48 51.94 2.52
CA ASP A 146 -6.49 53.12 1.66
C ASP A 146 -7.44 54.20 2.20
N ALA A 147 -8.62 53.81 2.71
CA ALA A 147 -9.57 54.74 3.32
C ALA A 147 -9.06 55.33 4.66
N GLU A 148 -8.41 54.52 5.50
CA GLU A 148 -7.79 54.97 6.75
C GLU A 148 -6.59 55.90 6.49
N ILE A 149 -5.75 55.58 5.50
CA ILE A 149 -4.64 56.42 5.04
C ILE A 149 -5.16 57.75 4.50
N ALA A 150 -6.19 57.75 3.65
CA ALA A 150 -6.80 58.96 3.11
C ALA A 150 -7.40 59.84 4.22
N ALA A 151 -8.15 59.26 5.16
CA ALA A 151 -8.73 59.98 6.29
C ALA A 151 -7.65 60.61 7.19
N LYS A 152 -6.58 59.86 7.49
CA LYS A 152 -5.47 60.34 8.32
C LYS A 152 -4.59 61.38 7.62
N SER A 153 -4.46 61.30 6.29
CA SER A 153 -3.83 62.33 5.47
C SER A 153 -4.65 63.62 5.52
N ALA A 154 -5.98 63.55 5.34
CA ALA A 154 -6.87 64.70 5.44
C ALA A 154 -6.86 65.36 6.85
N GLU A 155 -6.85 64.58 7.93
CA GLU A 155 -6.68 65.10 9.30
C GLU A 155 -5.33 65.83 9.45
N SER A 156 -4.25 65.23 8.94
CA SER A 156 -2.91 65.79 9.00
C SER A 156 -2.80 67.11 8.21
N GLU A 157 -3.38 67.18 7.01
CA GLU A 157 -3.43 68.41 6.22
C GLU A 157 -4.32 69.50 6.86
N ALA A 158 -5.40 69.13 7.55
CA ALA A 158 -6.24 70.08 8.27
C ALA A 158 -5.46 70.68 9.47
N ARG A 159 -4.77 69.83 10.24
CA ARG A 159 -3.91 70.24 11.36
C ARG A 159 -2.72 71.09 10.89
N ILE A 160 -2.11 70.77 9.75
CA ILE A 160 -1.02 71.56 9.14
C ILE A 160 -1.55 72.93 8.69
N ARG A 161 -2.77 73.02 8.12
CA ARG A 161 -3.42 74.29 7.79
C ARG A 161 -3.68 75.13 9.05
N GLU A 162 -4.28 74.55 10.08
CA GLU A 162 -4.53 75.24 11.36
C GLU A 162 -3.24 75.78 11.99
N ILE A 163 -2.17 74.98 12.03
CA ILE A 163 -0.85 75.40 12.54
C ILE A 163 -0.27 76.55 11.68
N ARG A 164 -0.38 76.47 10.35
CA ARG A 164 0.07 77.53 9.44
C ARG A 164 -0.71 78.83 9.64
N ASP A 165 -2.03 78.75 9.77
CA ASP A 165 -2.91 79.91 9.94
C ASP A 165 -2.78 80.52 11.34
N SER A 166 -2.42 79.72 12.36
CA SER A 166 -2.03 80.22 13.68
C SER A 166 -0.66 80.89 13.66
N ALA A 167 0.34 80.28 13.02
CA ALA A 167 1.68 80.85 12.91
C ALA A 167 1.67 82.18 12.13
N ALA A 168 0.86 82.28 11.07
CA ALA A 168 0.67 83.53 10.32
C ALA A 168 0.12 84.65 11.21
N ARG A 169 -0.91 84.36 12.02
CA ARG A 169 -1.47 85.32 12.99
C ARG A 169 -0.46 85.74 14.05
N SER A 170 0.26 84.80 14.65
CA SER A 170 1.29 85.15 15.65
C SER A 170 2.46 85.94 15.07
N VAL A 171 2.83 85.72 13.80
CA VAL A 171 3.82 86.56 13.09
C VAL A 171 3.27 87.96 12.84
N GLU A 172 1.99 88.10 12.48
CA GLU A 172 1.34 89.41 12.32
C GLU A 172 1.22 90.18 13.65
N GLU A 173 0.83 89.51 14.74
CA GLU A 173 0.78 90.07 16.10
C GLU A 173 2.16 90.56 16.56
N VAL A 174 3.20 89.72 16.43
CA VAL A 174 4.58 90.09 16.78
C VAL A 174 5.11 91.22 15.89
N ALA A 175 4.77 91.23 14.59
CA ALA A 175 5.15 92.31 13.69
C ALA A 175 4.48 93.65 14.06
N ARG A 176 3.19 93.64 14.43
CA ARG A 176 2.47 94.83 14.91
C ARG A 176 3.07 95.37 16.20
N ALA A 177 3.27 94.51 17.21
CA ALA A 177 3.90 94.90 18.47
C ALA A 177 5.32 95.47 18.28
N THR A 178 6.19 94.75 17.58
CA THR A 178 7.58 95.19 17.33
C THR A 178 7.64 96.51 16.56
N THR A 179 6.73 96.72 15.60
CA THR A 179 6.67 97.99 14.85
C THR A 179 6.17 99.15 15.71
N ALA A 180 5.17 98.92 16.56
CA ALA A 180 4.67 99.92 17.50
C ALA A 180 5.75 100.34 18.51
N ASP A 181 6.50 99.38 19.07
CA ASP A 181 7.62 99.66 19.99
C ASP A 181 8.73 100.48 19.30
N ILE A 182 9.08 100.16 18.06
CA ILE A 182 10.06 100.92 17.26
C ILE A 182 9.56 102.34 16.97
N VAL A 183 8.30 102.51 16.55
CA VAL A 183 7.73 103.83 16.27
C VAL A 183 7.66 104.69 17.54
N ALA A 184 7.28 104.11 18.68
CA ALA A 184 7.26 104.79 19.96
C ALA A 184 8.66 105.23 20.43
N ALA A 185 9.69 104.42 20.17
CA ALA A 185 11.08 104.72 20.52
C ALA A 185 11.71 105.83 19.65
N PHE A 186 11.36 105.92 18.37
CA PHE A 186 11.98 106.87 17.42
C PHE A 186 11.15 108.13 17.13
N LEU A 187 9.81 108.11 17.27
CA LEU A 187 8.93 109.26 17.01
C LEU A 187 7.90 109.49 18.15
N PRO A 188 8.34 109.79 19.38
CA PRO A 188 7.46 110.01 20.53
C PRO A 188 6.46 111.14 20.27
N GLY A 189 5.16 110.81 20.35
CA GLY A 189 4.05 111.76 20.18
C GLY A 189 3.36 111.77 18.81
N THR A 190 3.80 110.96 17.84
CA THR A 190 3.14 110.84 16.51
C THR A 190 2.68 109.42 16.16
N ALA A 191 2.59 108.54 17.17
CA ALA A 191 2.17 107.14 17.02
C ALA A 191 0.66 107.00 16.76
N ASP A 192 0.22 107.30 15.54
CA ASP A 192 -1.08 106.88 15.03
C ASP A 192 -1.06 105.36 14.78
N ALA A 193 -1.69 104.60 15.68
CA ALA A 193 -1.77 103.15 15.61
C ALA A 193 -2.51 102.68 14.34
N GLU A 194 -3.53 103.42 13.87
CA GLU A 194 -4.32 103.04 12.71
C GLU A 194 -3.50 103.20 11.41
N ALA A 195 -2.64 104.21 11.34
CA ALA A 195 -1.68 104.38 10.24
C ALA A 195 -0.61 103.26 10.21
N VAL A 196 -0.07 102.87 11.37
CA VAL A 196 0.88 101.75 11.49
C VAL A 196 0.19 100.44 11.08
N ASP A 197 -1.02 100.19 11.57
CA ASP A 197 -1.75 98.96 11.29
C ASP A 197 -2.12 98.82 9.80
N GLN A 198 -2.44 99.92 9.12
CA GLN A 198 -2.63 99.94 7.66
C GLN A 198 -1.33 99.69 6.89
N ALA A 199 -0.20 100.25 7.33
CA ALA A 199 1.09 100.06 6.66
C ALA A 199 1.51 98.58 6.69
N ILE A 200 1.35 97.92 7.83
CA ILE A 200 1.63 96.48 8.01
C ILE A 200 0.67 95.63 7.17
N ALA A 201 -0.63 95.92 7.21
CA ALA A 201 -1.63 95.19 6.42
C ALA A 201 -1.40 95.28 4.89
N ARG A 202 -0.85 96.41 4.40
CA ARG A 202 -0.44 96.56 2.98
C ARG A 202 0.82 95.76 2.64
N ARG A 203 1.66 95.41 3.61
CA ARG A 203 2.91 94.66 3.38
C ARG A 203 2.75 93.15 3.58
N LEU A 204 1.76 92.70 4.35
CA LEU A 204 1.37 91.29 4.48
C LEU A 204 0.51 90.76 3.31
N LYS A 205 -0.02 91.66 2.46
CA LYS A 205 -0.85 91.33 1.29
C LYS A 205 -0.16 91.52 -0.07
N GLY A 206 1.16 91.74 -0.08
CA GLY A 206 1.96 92.02 -1.29
C GLY A 206 2.99 90.94 -1.59
#